data_AF-A0A2E5WKG2-F1
#
_entry.id   AF-A0A2E5WKG2-F1
#
_cell.length_a   1.000
_cell.length_b   1.000
_cell.length_c   1.000
_cell.angle_alpha   90.00
_cell.angle_beta   90.00
_cell.angle_gamma   90.00
#
_symmetry.space_group_name_H-M   'P 1'
#
loop_
_entity.id
_entity.type
_entity.pdbx_description
1 polymer ?
#
loop_
_entity_poly.entity_id
_entity_poly.type
_entity_poly.pdbx_seq_one_letter_code
_entity_poly.pdbx_strand_id
1 'polypeptide(L)'
;MYRHIKYTCKKNKDEDLQELVKLMNEKLQEQNSKIESMETQIEKRDKQITKLSQKLQINNIQNIQNNTNNNNIHVHLNSYKNTDLSVLKDDDFYECLKKYKNCVVKAIEKIHLNPEYPQNMNLYISNIKENYIMMYEDGKWTLKDRNKELQRIYTDKEEVLDDWVEEKKQVNPDLIKMFDRYLEMKEENETLIKDLLKDVKMMIYNQKDKISFNDVEKVSETLEKIENNNDNNNNFGL
;
A
#
# COMPACT_ATOMS: atom_id res chain seq x y z
N MET A 1 75.54 -22.66 -77.34
CA MET A 1 74.38 -23.53 -77.65
C MET A 1 73.32 -23.32 -76.57
N TYR A 2 72.05 -23.36 -76.96
CA TYR A 2 70.98 -22.49 -76.48
C TYR A 2 70.55 -22.67 -75.01
N ARG A 3 70.41 -21.54 -74.30
CA ARG A 3 69.68 -21.44 -73.03
C ARG A 3 68.19 -21.68 -73.31
N HIS A 4 67.58 -22.66 -72.65
CA HIS A 4 66.13 -22.86 -72.69
C HIS A 4 65.46 -21.62 -72.08
N ILE A 5 64.85 -20.79 -72.92
CA ILE A 5 64.07 -19.63 -72.48
C ILE A 5 62.71 -20.18 -72.03
N LYS A 6 62.30 -19.88 -70.79
CA LYS A 6 61.04 -20.33 -70.16
C LYS A 6 59.79 -20.08 -71.03
N TYR A 7 59.88 -19.16 -71.99
CA TYR A 7 58.81 -18.76 -72.90
C TYR A 7 58.75 -19.55 -74.23
N THR A 8 59.69 -20.46 -74.51
CA THR A 8 59.72 -21.25 -75.76
C THR A 8 59.56 -22.76 -75.55
N CYS A 9 59.26 -23.21 -74.33
CA CYS A 9 58.92 -24.60 -74.07
C CYS A 9 57.44 -24.84 -74.42
N LYS A 10 57.12 -25.98 -75.04
CA LYS A 10 55.75 -26.45 -75.26
C LYS A 10 55.08 -26.57 -73.88
N LYS A 11 54.37 -25.52 -73.43
CA LYS A 11 53.64 -25.54 -72.15
C LYS A 11 52.73 -26.75 -72.15
N ASN A 12 52.89 -27.64 -71.17
CA ASN A 12 51.94 -28.70 -70.97
C ASN A 12 50.65 -28.04 -70.47
N LYS A 13 49.51 -28.30 -71.12
CA LYS A 13 48.25 -27.54 -70.89
C LYS A 13 47.76 -27.62 -69.44
N ASP A 14 48.27 -28.57 -68.68
CA ASP A 14 47.81 -28.90 -67.34
C ASP A 14 48.71 -28.33 -66.21
N GLU A 15 49.90 -27.77 -66.52
CA GLU A 15 50.83 -27.23 -65.50
C GLU A 15 50.25 -26.00 -64.76
N ASP A 16 49.68 -25.04 -65.50
CA ASP A 16 49.05 -23.84 -64.93
C ASP A 16 47.82 -24.22 -64.06
N LEU A 17 47.12 -25.32 -64.40
CA LEU A 17 45.98 -25.84 -63.64
C LEU A 17 46.41 -26.56 -62.37
N GLN A 18 47.50 -27.32 -62.41
CA GLN A 18 48.08 -27.98 -61.24
C GLN A 18 48.61 -26.96 -60.22
N GLU A 19 49.22 -25.87 -60.68
CA GLU A 19 49.68 -24.77 -59.82
C GLU A 19 48.49 -24.05 -59.15
N LEU A 20 47.40 -23.82 -59.89
CA LEU A 20 46.17 -23.25 -59.34
C LEU A 20 45.53 -24.14 -58.27
N VAL A 21 45.44 -25.45 -58.51
CA VAL A 21 44.91 -26.42 -57.53
C VAL A 21 45.75 -26.44 -56.26
N LYS A 22 47.08 -26.34 -56.39
CA LYS A 22 47.99 -26.27 -55.24
C LYS A 22 47.75 -25.01 -54.39
N LEU A 23 47.68 -23.84 -55.04
CA LEU A 23 47.38 -22.58 -54.36
C LEU A 23 46.00 -22.57 -53.70
N MET A 24 45.00 -23.22 -54.32
CA MET A 24 43.66 -23.33 -53.76
C MET A 24 43.63 -24.23 -52.51
N ASN A 25 44.39 -25.34 -52.52
CA ASN A 25 44.54 -26.22 -51.35
C ASN A 25 45.27 -25.53 -50.19
N GLU A 26 46.32 -24.77 -50.49
CA GLU A 26 47.03 -23.97 -49.47
C GLU A 26 46.11 -22.93 -48.82
N LYS A 27 45.29 -22.24 -49.63
CA LYS A 27 44.30 -21.27 -49.12
C LYS A 27 43.20 -21.93 -48.30
N LEU A 28 42.73 -23.12 -48.70
CA LEU A 28 41.76 -23.90 -47.92
C LEU A 28 42.33 -24.32 -46.56
N GLN A 29 43.60 -24.74 -46.53
CA GLN A 29 44.27 -25.13 -45.28
C GLN A 29 44.44 -23.94 -44.32
N GLU A 30 44.78 -22.76 -44.85
CA GLU A 30 44.87 -21.52 -44.08
C GLU A 30 43.49 -21.12 -43.52
N GLN A 31 42.43 -21.21 -44.33
CA GLN A 31 41.07 -20.93 -43.89
C GLN A 31 40.60 -21.89 -42.79
N ASN A 32 40.87 -23.18 -42.92
CA ASN A 32 40.53 -24.17 -41.89
C ASN A 32 41.24 -23.88 -40.57
N SER A 33 42.52 -23.55 -40.62
CA SER A 33 43.31 -23.18 -39.43
C SER A 33 42.76 -21.93 -38.74
N LYS A 34 42.24 -20.98 -39.53
CA LYS A 34 41.62 -19.76 -39.00
C LYS A 34 40.26 -20.03 -38.35
N ILE A 35 39.46 -20.92 -38.94
CA ILE A 35 38.17 -21.35 -38.39
C ILE A 35 38.37 -22.02 -37.03
N GLU A 36 39.32 -22.95 -36.92
CA GLU A 36 39.64 -23.64 -35.66
C GLU A 36 40.08 -22.67 -34.54
N SER A 37 40.88 -21.66 -34.91
CA SER A 37 41.27 -20.57 -33.99
C SER A 37 40.09 -19.69 -33.55
N MET A 38 39.11 -19.47 -34.43
CA MET A 38 37.90 -18.73 -34.10
C MET A 38 36.96 -19.54 -33.20
N GLU A 39 36.77 -20.83 -33.47
CA GLU A 39 35.95 -21.74 -32.67
C GLU A 39 36.47 -21.85 -31.23
N THR A 40 37.78 -22.03 -31.07
CA THR A 40 38.42 -22.06 -29.73
C THR A 40 38.29 -20.74 -28.97
N GLN A 41 38.24 -19.59 -29.66
CA GLN A 41 37.98 -18.30 -29.03
C GLN A 41 36.51 -18.13 -28.62
N ILE A 42 35.58 -18.62 -29.42
CA ILE A 42 34.14 -18.62 -29.10
C ILE A 42 33.89 -19.45 -27.84
N GLU A 43 34.44 -20.67 -27.78
CA GLU A 43 34.28 -21.55 -26.62
C GLU A 43 34.83 -20.93 -25.33
N LYS A 44 35.97 -20.23 -25.42
CA LYS A 44 36.55 -19.49 -24.27
C LYS A 44 35.64 -18.34 -23.83
N ARG A 45 35.04 -17.60 -24.77
CA ARG A 45 34.10 -16.52 -24.48
C ARG A 45 32.81 -17.03 -23.84
N ASP A 46 32.26 -18.14 -24.33
CA ASP A 46 31.06 -18.76 -23.76
C ASP A 46 31.29 -19.25 -22.32
N LYS A 47 32.47 -19.82 -22.04
CA LYS A 47 32.89 -20.18 -20.67
C LYS A 47 33.01 -18.98 -19.74
N GLN A 48 33.33 -17.79 -20.26
CA GLN A 48 33.38 -16.56 -19.46
C GLN A 48 31.97 -15.98 -19.22
N ILE A 49 31.10 -15.99 -20.23
CA ILE A 49 29.71 -15.53 -20.13
C ILE A 49 28.93 -16.36 -19.12
N THR A 50 29.06 -17.68 -19.18
CA THR A 50 28.41 -18.60 -18.23
C THR A 50 28.85 -18.35 -16.78
N LYS A 51 30.15 -18.13 -16.53
CA LYS A 51 30.67 -17.78 -15.20
C LYS A 51 30.15 -16.43 -14.71
N LEU A 52 30.05 -15.42 -15.58
CA LEU A 52 29.51 -14.10 -15.23
C LEU A 52 28.00 -14.18 -14.92
N SER A 53 27.24 -14.93 -15.72
CA SER A 53 25.81 -15.16 -15.52
C SER A 53 25.52 -15.83 -14.16
N GLN A 54 26.29 -16.86 -13.79
CA GLN A 54 26.18 -17.50 -12.48
C GLN A 54 26.46 -16.53 -11.32
N LYS A 55 27.46 -15.65 -11.44
CA LYS A 55 27.76 -14.64 -10.41
C LYS A 55 26.64 -13.61 -10.25
N LEU A 56 25.99 -13.21 -11.33
CA LEU A 56 24.88 -12.24 -11.29
C LEU A 56 23.61 -12.83 -10.66
N GLN A 57 23.32 -14.11 -10.88
CA GLN A 57 22.20 -14.80 -10.23
C GLN A 57 22.35 -14.85 -8.70
N ILE A 58 23.58 -15.01 -8.19
CA ILE A 58 23.85 -15.09 -6.74
C ILE A 58 23.65 -13.73 -6.05
N ASN A 59 24.04 -12.62 -6.68
CA ASN A 59 23.92 -11.29 -6.07
C ASN A 59 22.48 -10.75 -5.98
N ASN A 60 21.57 -11.19 -6.86
CA ASN A 60 20.16 -10.76 -6.81
C ASN A 60 19.34 -11.48 -5.73
N ILE A 61 19.78 -12.63 -5.23
CA ILE A 61 19.06 -13.39 -4.20
C ILE A 61 19.43 -12.91 -2.79
N GLN A 62 20.65 -12.41 -2.57
CA GLN A 62 21.13 -12.05 -1.24
C GLN A 62 20.77 -10.63 -0.76
N ASN A 63 20.27 -9.75 -1.63
CA ASN A 63 19.90 -8.38 -1.26
C ASN A 63 18.40 -8.14 -1.01
N ILE A 64 17.57 -9.20 -1.01
CA ILE A 64 16.16 -9.13 -0.60
C ILE A 64 16.02 -9.69 0.82
N GLN A 65 16.85 -9.20 1.75
CA GLN A 65 16.44 -9.19 3.16
C GLN A 65 15.83 -7.82 3.40
N ASN A 66 14.51 -7.73 3.23
CA ASN A 66 13.74 -6.65 3.81
C ASN A 66 14.07 -6.63 5.30
N ASN A 67 14.82 -5.61 5.73
CA ASN A 67 14.95 -5.27 7.13
C ASN A 67 13.60 -4.68 7.57
N THR A 68 12.59 -5.55 7.69
CA THR A 68 11.35 -5.20 8.36
C THR A 68 11.68 -5.15 9.84
N ASN A 69 12.14 -3.99 10.30
CA ASN A 69 12.15 -3.67 11.72
C ASN A 69 10.68 -3.65 12.18
N ASN A 70 10.15 -4.82 12.52
CA ASN A 70 8.91 -4.96 13.26
C ASN A 70 9.15 -4.43 14.68
N ASN A 71 9.17 -3.11 14.80
CA ASN A 71 8.91 -2.48 16.09
C ASN A 71 7.45 -2.80 16.41
N ASN A 72 7.23 -3.89 17.15
CA ASN A 72 5.92 -4.26 17.69
C ASN A 72 5.51 -3.20 18.72
N ILE A 73 5.04 -2.05 18.25
CA ILE A 73 4.44 -1.02 19.11
C ILE A 73 3.10 -1.58 19.56
N HIS A 74 3.06 -2.07 20.80
CA HIS A 74 1.83 -2.50 21.44
C HIS A 74 1.06 -1.25 21.88
N VAL A 75 0.27 -0.67 20.97
CA VAL A 75 -0.60 0.47 21.28
C VAL A 75 -1.77 -0.03 22.13
N HIS A 76 -1.87 0.45 23.37
CA HIS A 76 -3.05 0.22 24.19
C HIS A 76 -4.14 1.21 23.78
N LEU A 77 -5.24 0.69 23.22
CA LEU A 77 -6.38 1.50 22.81
C LEU A 77 -7.21 1.93 24.03
N ASN A 78 -7.66 3.18 24.03
CA ASN A 78 -8.64 3.69 24.98
C ASN A 78 -10.03 3.19 24.59
N SER A 79 -10.78 2.71 25.59
CA SER A 79 -12.22 2.43 25.42
C SER A 79 -12.93 3.69 24.92
N TYR A 80 -13.89 3.57 24.00
CA TYR A 80 -14.63 4.70 23.42
C TYR A 80 -15.19 5.63 24.51
N LYS A 81 -15.73 5.06 25.59
CA LYS A 81 -16.30 5.82 26.73
C LYS A 81 -15.25 6.59 27.54
N ASN A 82 -14.00 6.15 27.50
CA ASN A 82 -12.86 6.72 28.23
C ASN A 82 -11.84 7.28 27.25
N THR A 83 -12.30 7.82 26.12
CA THR A 83 -11.42 8.44 25.13
C THR A 83 -10.75 9.66 25.74
N ASP A 84 -9.44 9.79 25.54
CA ASP A 84 -8.69 10.91 26.10
C ASP A 84 -8.92 12.18 25.27
N LEU A 85 -9.68 13.13 25.82
CA LEU A 85 -9.96 14.41 25.17
C LEU A 85 -8.83 15.44 25.36
N SER A 86 -7.86 15.18 26.25
CA SER A 86 -6.74 16.10 26.52
C SER A 86 -5.78 16.25 25.33
N VAL A 87 -5.91 15.39 24.32
CA VAL A 87 -5.20 15.49 23.04
C VAL A 87 -5.56 16.75 22.26
N LEU A 88 -6.75 17.31 22.49
CA LEU A 88 -7.20 18.54 21.84
C LEU A 88 -6.77 19.77 22.65
N LYS A 89 -6.16 20.74 21.97
CA LYS A 89 -5.87 22.06 22.53
C LYS A 89 -6.98 23.04 22.19
N ASP A 90 -7.04 24.17 22.91
CA ASP A 90 -8.02 25.24 22.64
C ASP A 90 -8.00 25.69 21.16
N ASP A 91 -6.83 25.74 20.53
CA ASP A 91 -6.70 26.05 19.09
C ASP A 91 -7.38 25.00 18.20
N ASP A 92 -7.35 23.72 18.59
CA ASP A 92 -7.99 22.64 17.83
C ASP A 92 -9.51 22.76 17.85
N PHE A 93 -10.09 23.08 19.01
CA PHE A 93 -11.52 23.35 19.17
C PHE A 93 -11.94 24.56 18.34
N TYR A 94 -11.15 25.64 18.39
CA TYR A 94 -11.40 26.82 17.59
C TYR A 94 -11.36 26.54 16.07
N GLU A 95 -10.41 25.73 15.62
CA GLU A 95 -10.35 25.26 14.23
C GLU A 95 -11.57 24.44 13.82
N CYS A 96 -12.10 23.59 14.72
CA CYS A 96 -13.33 22.86 14.47
C CYS A 96 -14.52 23.82 14.27
N LEU A 97 -14.72 24.77 15.18
CA LEU A 97 -15.83 25.74 15.10
C LEU A 97 -15.80 26.60 13.84
N LYS A 98 -14.61 26.98 13.36
CA LYS A 98 -14.42 27.69 12.08
C LYS A 98 -14.95 26.92 10.86
N LYS A 99 -15.19 25.61 10.97
CA LYS A 99 -15.75 24.79 9.89
C LYS A 99 -17.29 24.80 9.85
N TYR A 100 -17.95 25.57 10.71
CA TYR A 100 -19.41 25.73 10.75
C TYR A 100 -20.12 24.36 10.74
N LYS A 101 -20.91 24.04 9.70
CA LYS A 101 -21.60 22.76 9.53
C LYS A 101 -20.73 21.51 9.73
N ASN A 102 -19.42 21.59 9.49
CA ASN A 102 -18.50 20.45 9.61
C ASN A 102 -17.74 20.44 10.95
N CYS A 103 -18.12 21.27 11.94
CA CYS A 103 -17.39 21.36 13.20
C CYS A 103 -17.32 20.03 13.95
N VAL A 104 -18.46 19.35 14.10
CA VAL A 104 -18.55 18.03 14.75
C VAL A 104 -17.79 16.96 13.98
N VAL A 105 -17.90 16.96 12.64
CA VAL A 105 -17.16 16.04 11.77
C VAL A 105 -15.64 16.20 11.98
N LYS A 106 -15.16 17.45 12.07
CA LYS A 106 -13.74 17.74 12.31
C LYS A 106 -13.31 17.35 13.72
N ALA A 107 -14.19 17.49 14.72
CA ALA A 107 -13.92 17.05 16.08
C ALA A 107 -13.77 15.52 16.15
N ILE A 108 -14.66 14.76 15.50
CA ILE A 108 -14.55 13.30 15.38
C ILE A 108 -13.24 12.91 14.72
N GLU A 109 -12.85 13.61 13.65
CA GLU A 109 -11.58 13.38 12.95
C GLU A 109 -10.37 13.54 13.88
N LYS A 110 -10.30 14.65 14.64
CA LYS A 110 -9.16 14.93 15.52
C LYS A 110 -9.12 14.04 16.77
N ILE A 111 -10.27 13.59 17.26
CA ILE A 111 -10.35 12.78 18.48
C ILE A 111 -10.14 11.30 18.17
N HIS A 112 -10.94 10.73 17.27
CA HIS A 112 -11.01 9.29 17.06
C HIS A 112 -10.24 8.79 15.85
N LEU A 113 -9.77 9.69 14.99
CA LEU A 113 -9.19 9.34 13.70
C LEU A 113 -7.87 10.10 13.47
N ASN A 114 -7.13 10.32 14.57
CA ASN A 114 -5.84 11.00 14.54
C ASN A 114 -4.68 9.99 14.71
N PRO A 115 -3.86 9.76 13.66
CA PRO A 115 -2.71 8.87 13.73
C PRO A 115 -1.61 9.31 14.71
N GLU A 116 -1.56 10.58 15.08
CA GLU A 116 -0.62 11.07 16.10
C GLU A 116 -0.99 10.59 17.51
N TYR A 117 -2.26 10.27 17.74
CA TYR A 117 -2.79 9.75 18.99
C TYR A 117 -3.49 8.41 18.76
N PRO A 118 -2.73 7.36 18.38
CA PRO A 118 -3.30 6.07 17.99
C PRO A 118 -4.08 5.39 19.13
N GLN A 119 -3.83 5.76 20.40
CA GLN A 119 -4.62 5.30 21.55
C GLN A 119 -6.11 5.65 21.46
N ASN A 120 -6.47 6.75 20.78
CA ASN A 120 -7.86 7.16 20.62
C ASN A 120 -8.48 6.65 19.31
N MET A 121 -7.73 5.92 18.49
CA MET A 121 -8.24 5.29 17.25
C MET A 121 -9.07 4.04 17.56
N ASN A 122 -10.18 4.26 18.27
CA ASN A 122 -11.04 3.24 18.86
C ASN A 122 -12.34 2.99 18.08
N LEU A 123 -12.38 3.41 16.82
CA LEU A 123 -13.51 3.22 15.88
C LEU A 123 -13.00 2.71 14.53
N TYR A 124 -13.67 1.70 13.96
CA TYR A 124 -13.41 1.32 12.57
C TYR A 124 -14.61 0.71 11.87
N ILE A 125 -14.63 0.79 10.54
CA ILE A 125 -15.60 0.11 9.67
C ILE A 125 -14.81 -0.85 8.78
N SER A 126 -15.05 -2.15 8.94
CA SER A 126 -14.44 -3.22 8.12
C SER A 126 -14.89 -3.12 6.66
N ASN A 127 -16.20 -2.99 6.48
CA ASN A 127 -16.88 -3.05 5.19
C ASN A 127 -17.92 -1.93 5.08
N ILE A 128 -17.81 -1.13 4.02
CA ILE A 128 -18.70 0.00 3.78
C ILE A 128 -20.16 -0.42 3.50
N LYS A 129 -20.39 -1.65 3.01
CA LYS A 129 -21.71 -2.18 2.66
C LYS A 129 -22.46 -2.73 3.86
N GLU A 130 -21.75 -3.35 4.81
CA GLU A 130 -22.34 -3.89 6.04
C GLU A 130 -22.98 -2.78 6.88
N ASN A 131 -23.92 -3.12 7.76
CA ASN A 131 -24.58 -2.13 8.64
C ASN A 131 -23.95 -2.03 10.02
N TYR A 132 -22.69 -2.47 10.16
CA TYR A 132 -22.01 -2.52 11.44
C TYR A 132 -20.81 -1.58 11.50
N ILE A 133 -20.47 -1.19 12.73
CA ILE A 133 -19.26 -0.48 13.10
C ILE A 133 -18.60 -1.23 14.25
N MET A 134 -17.28 -1.21 14.28
CA MET A 134 -16.49 -1.79 15.35
C MET A 134 -16.04 -0.67 16.28
N MET A 135 -16.35 -0.82 17.56
CA MET A 135 -15.96 0.13 18.61
C MET A 135 -15.14 -0.61 19.66
N TYR A 136 -14.03 -0.02 20.08
CA TYR A 136 -13.22 -0.59 21.15
C TYR A 136 -13.82 -0.20 22.50
N GLU A 137 -14.31 -1.18 23.24
CA GLU A 137 -14.92 -0.99 24.57
C GLU A 137 -14.45 -2.09 25.51
N ASP A 138 -14.13 -1.72 26.75
CA ASP A 138 -13.76 -2.65 27.83
C ASP A 138 -12.66 -3.65 27.44
N GLY A 139 -11.65 -3.18 26.70
CA GLY A 139 -10.49 -3.97 26.29
C GLY A 139 -10.70 -4.85 25.06
N LYS A 140 -11.84 -4.75 24.36
CA LYS A 140 -12.13 -5.55 23.17
C LYS A 140 -12.88 -4.77 22.09
N TRP A 141 -12.70 -5.20 20.84
CA TRP A 141 -13.50 -4.71 19.72
C TRP A 141 -14.91 -5.33 19.77
N THR A 142 -15.93 -4.47 19.74
CA THR A 142 -17.34 -4.86 19.80
C THR A 142 -18.07 -4.39 18.54
N LEU A 143 -18.79 -5.31 17.89
CA LEU A 143 -19.62 -5.03 16.72
C LEU A 143 -20.94 -4.39 17.16
N LYS A 144 -21.32 -3.27 16.54
CA LYS A 144 -22.56 -2.54 16.86
C LYS A 144 -23.26 -2.03 15.60
N ASP A 145 -24.53 -1.67 15.74
CA ASP A 145 -25.31 -1.03 14.67
C ASP A 145 -24.68 0.31 14.28
N ARG A 146 -24.28 0.43 13.01
CA ARG A 146 -23.56 1.59 12.51
C ARG A 146 -24.39 2.86 12.57
N ASN A 147 -25.65 2.81 12.15
CA ASN A 147 -26.45 4.03 12.00
C ASN A 147 -26.75 4.64 13.37
N LYS A 148 -27.06 3.79 14.35
CA LYS A 148 -27.28 4.18 15.73
C LYS A 148 -26.02 4.74 16.37
N GLU A 149 -24.88 4.03 16.25
CA GLU A 149 -23.66 4.50 16.91
C GLU A 149 -23.06 5.72 16.20
N LEU A 150 -23.18 5.88 14.89
CA LEU A 150 -22.76 7.12 14.20
C LEU A 150 -23.53 8.35 14.68
N GLN A 151 -24.86 8.22 14.85
CA GLN A 151 -25.68 9.29 15.43
C GLN A 151 -25.22 9.62 16.85
N ARG A 152 -25.01 8.58 17.67
CA ARG A 152 -24.52 8.74 19.04
C ARG A 152 -23.15 9.43 19.08
N ILE A 153 -22.19 8.97 18.28
CA ILE A 153 -20.86 9.57 18.18
C ILE A 153 -20.96 11.05 17.80
N TYR A 154 -21.86 11.38 16.87
CA TYR A 154 -22.08 12.76 16.46
C TYR A 154 -22.63 13.60 17.63
N THR A 155 -23.69 13.15 18.30
CA THR A 155 -24.27 13.84 19.46
C THR A 155 -23.26 14.00 20.60
N ASP A 156 -22.54 12.92 20.96
CA ASP A 156 -21.51 12.96 22.01
C ASP A 156 -20.43 14.03 21.70
N LYS A 157 -20.08 14.24 20.42
CA LYS A 157 -19.08 15.24 20.03
C LYS A 157 -19.64 16.64 19.84
N GLU A 158 -20.92 16.76 19.54
CA GLU A 158 -21.64 18.03 19.60
C GLU A 158 -21.66 18.55 21.05
N GLU A 159 -21.98 17.69 22.03
CA GLU A 159 -21.96 18.02 23.47
C GLU A 159 -20.56 18.46 23.94
N VAL A 160 -19.50 17.75 23.53
CA VAL A 160 -18.12 18.14 23.86
C VAL A 160 -17.75 19.52 23.31
N LEU A 161 -18.24 19.88 22.12
CA LEU A 161 -18.00 21.22 21.57
C LEU A 161 -18.81 22.28 22.33
N ASP A 162 -20.07 21.98 22.68
CA ASP A 162 -20.93 22.88 23.44
C ASP A 162 -20.34 23.19 24.82
N ASP A 163 -19.92 22.15 25.56
CA ASP A 163 -19.25 22.28 26.87
C ASP A 163 -18.00 23.17 26.79
N TRP A 164 -17.17 22.98 25.75
CA TRP A 164 -15.96 23.80 25.57
C TRP A 164 -16.30 25.26 25.21
N VAL A 165 -17.32 25.49 24.37
CA VAL A 165 -17.80 26.85 24.06
C VAL A 165 -18.31 27.52 25.34
N GLU A 166 -19.10 26.82 26.16
CA GLU A 166 -19.64 27.32 27.42
C GLU A 166 -18.53 27.72 28.41
N GLU A 167 -17.45 26.93 28.47
CA GLU A 167 -16.28 27.24 29.30
C GLU A 167 -15.53 28.49 28.80
N LYS A 168 -15.32 28.61 27.48
CA LYS A 168 -14.44 29.63 26.88
C LYS A 168 -15.16 30.89 26.42
N LYS A 169 -16.49 30.93 26.42
CA LYS A 169 -17.28 32.07 25.93
C LYS A 169 -16.97 33.40 26.62
N GLN A 170 -16.55 33.37 27.89
CA GLN A 170 -16.17 34.58 28.64
C GLN A 170 -14.88 35.19 28.11
N VAL A 171 -13.97 34.35 27.59
CA VAL A 171 -12.68 34.77 27.02
C VAL A 171 -12.84 35.21 25.58
N ASN A 172 -13.67 34.49 24.80
CA ASN A 172 -13.93 34.81 23.41
C ASN A 172 -15.44 34.70 23.10
N PRO A 173 -16.18 35.83 23.17
CA PRO A 173 -17.61 35.86 22.87
C PRO A 173 -17.98 35.48 21.43
N ASP A 174 -17.03 35.54 20.48
CA ASP A 174 -17.30 35.16 19.09
C ASP A 174 -17.46 33.63 18.93
N LEU A 175 -17.02 32.83 19.92
CA LEU A 175 -17.25 31.38 19.92
C LEU A 175 -18.74 31.04 19.94
N ILE A 176 -19.52 31.74 20.77
CA ILE A 176 -20.98 31.58 20.84
C ILE A 176 -21.58 31.82 19.45
N LYS A 177 -21.21 32.93 18.80
CA LYS A 177 -21.75 33.27 17.46
C LYS A 177 -21.42 32.21 16.41
N MET A 178 -20.23 31.59 16.48
CA MET A 178 -19.85 30.52 15.55
C MET A 178 -20.68 29.26 15.79
N PHE A 179 -20.93 28.93 17.06
CA PHE A 179 -21.71 27.75 17.44
C PHE A 179 -23.21 27.94 17.19
N ASP A 180 -23.77 29.10 17.52
CA ASP A 180 -25.16 29.47 17.19
C ASP A 180 -25.41 29.37 15.69
N ARG A 181 -24.48 29.87 14.87
CA ARG A 181 -24.58 29.74 13.41
C ARG A 181 -24.57 28.28 12.95
N TYR A 182 -23.86 27.39 13.64
CA TYR A 182 -23.91 25.97 13.36
C TYR A 182 -25.28 25.38 13.71
N LEU A 183 -25.86 25.75 14.86
CA LEU A 183 -27.19 25.33 15.29
C LEU A 183 -28.27 25.81 14.31
N GLU A 184 -28.22 27.08 13.87
CA GLU A 184 -29.11 27.63 12.84
C GLU A 184 -29.05 26.80 11.55
N MET A 185 -27.85 26.48 11.05
CA MET A 185 -27.69 25.65 9.85
C MET A 185 -28.27 24.23 10.01
N LYS A 186 -28.20 23.68 11.22
CA LYS A 186 -28.75 22.36 11.55
C LYS A 186 -30.28 22.39 11.59
N GLU A 187 -30.87 23.46 12.11
CA GLU A 187 -32.33 23.65 12.15
C GLU A 187 -32.91 23.94 10.76
N GLU A 188 -32.23 24.75 9.94
CA GLU A 188 -32.68 25.11 8.59
C GLU A 188 -32.66 23.93 7.61
N ASN A 189 -31.82 22.92 7.86
CA ASN A 189 -31.59 21.82 6.92
C ASN A 189 -31.73 20.44 7.59
N GLU A 190 -32.95 19.88 7.49
CA GLU A 190 -33.30 18.57 8.03
C GLU A 190 -32.44 17.40 7.49
N THR A 191 -31.81 17.54 6.31
CA THR A 191 -30.96 16.49 5.73
C THR A 191 -29.48 16.68 6.04
N LEU A 192 -29.07 17.83 6.59
CA LEU A 192 -27.67 18.16 6.85
C LEU A 192 -26.98 17.08 7.68
N ILE A 193 -27.58 16.72 8.83
CA ILE A 193 -27.02 15.69 9.72
C ILE A 193 -26.91 14.35 9.01
N LYS A 194 -27.89 13.96 8.20
CA LYS A 194 -27.85 12.69 7.46
C LYS A 194 -26.69 12.66 6.47
N ASP A 195 -26.40 13.77 5.80
CA ASP A 195 -25.29 13.87 4.86
C ASP A 195 -23.94 13.91 5.57
N LEU A 196 -23.83 14.66 6.67
CA LEU A 196 -22.61 14.68 7.50
C LEU A 196 -22.28 13.30 8.07
N LEU A 197 -23.28 12.51 8.47
CA LEU A 197 -23.07 11.14 8.95
C LEU A 197 -22.58 10.20 7.84
N LYS A 198 -22.97 10.43 6.58
CA LYS A 198 -22.37 9.70 5.45
C LYS A 198 -20.90 10.07 5.30
N ASP A 199 -20.55 11.34 5.46
CA ASP A 199 -19.16 11.79 5.41
C ASP A 199 -18.32 11.18 6.54
N VAL A 200 -18.84 11.18 7.77
CA VAL A 200 -18.20 10.50 8.92
C VAL A 200 -18.04 9.02 8.65
N LYS A 201 -19.07 8.34 8.11
CA LYS A 201 -18.99 6.93 7.72
C LYS A 201 -17.85 6.68 6.73
N MET A 202 -17.76 7.48 5.66
CA MET A 202 -16.70 7.34 4.66
C MET A 202 -15.33 7.61 5.27
N MET A 203 -15.24 8.61 6.14
CA MET A 203 -14.00 8.97 6.83
C MET A 203 -13.49 7.82 7.72
N ILE A 204 -14.33 7.23 8.57
CA ILE A 204 -13.96 6.11 9.43
C ILE A 204 -13.50 4.90 8.57
N TYR A 205 -14.23 4.60 7.49
CA TYR A 205 -13.86 3.51 6.59
C TYR A 205 -12.49 3.73 5.93
N ASN A 206 -12.23 4.94 5.42
CA ASN A 206 -10.97 5.27 4.75
C ASN A 206 -9.76 5.26 5.69
N GLN A 207 -9.98 5.33 7.01
CA GLN A 207 -8.92 5.32 8.00
C GLN A 207 -8.67 3.95 8.62
N LYS A 208 -9.40 2.91 8.20
CA LYS A 208 -9.27 1.56 8.74
C LYS A 208 -7.83 1.03 8.66
N ASP A 209 -7.12 1.30 7.56
CA ASP A 209 -5.77 0.79 7.31
C ASP A 209 -4.71 1.40 8.25
N LYS A 210 -5.05 2.48 8.96
CA LYS A 210 -4.16 3.17 9.90
C LYS A 210 -4.24 2.63 11.33
N ILE A 211 -5.22 1.76 11.61
CA ILE A 211 -5.39 1.16 12.93
C ILE A 211 -4.35 0.05 13.06
N SER A 212 -3.60 0.00 14.16
CA SER A 212 -2.59 -1.06 14.36
C SER A 212 -3.25 -2.44 14.39
N PHE A 213 -2.98 -3.28 13.38
CA PHE A 213 -3.72 -4.51 13.07
C PHE A 213 -3.33 -5.76 13.88
N ASN A 214 -2.53 -5.67 14.95
CA ASN A 214 -2.21 -6.86 15.74
C ASN A 214 -3.43 -7.49 16.46
N ASP A 215 -4.56 -6.77 16.57
CA ASP A 215 -5.79 -7.27 17.19
C ASP A 215 -6.91 -7.66 16.20
N VAL A 216 -6.74 -7.39 14.89
CA VAL A 216 -7.79 -7.58 13.89
C VAL A 216 -7.79 -9.00 13.29
N GLU A 217 -6.65 -9.69 13.26
CA GLU A 217 -6.56 -11.08 12.78
C GLU A 217 -7.49 -12.02 13.56
N LYS A 218 -7.66 -11.76 14.87
CA LYS A 218 -8.61 -12.53 15.71
C LYS A 218 -10.06 -12.27 15.34
N VAL A 219 -10.39 -11.07 14.83
CA VAL A 219 -11.76 -10.67 14.47
C VAL A 219 -12.18 -11.27 13.13
N SER A 220 -11.29 -11.26 12.12
CA SER A 220 -11.54 -11.88 10.81
C SER A 220 -11.81 -13.39 10.95
N GLU A 221 -11.06 -14.08 11.81
CA GLU A 221 -11.29 -15.49 12.10
C GLU A 221 -12.67 -15.75 12.75
N THR A 222 -13.16 -14.84 13.59
CA THR A 222 -14.51 -14.94 14.17
C THR A 222 -15.61 -14.68 13.15
N LEU A 223 -15.42 -13.76 12.20
CA LEU A 223 -16.42 -13.47 11.17
C LEU A 223 -16.54 -14.64 10.18
N GLU A 224 -15.42 -15.22 9.75
CA GLU A 224 -15.43 -16.44 8.94
C GLU A 224 -16.13 -17.61 9.66
N LYS A 225 -15.94 -17.73 10.98
CA LYS A 225 -16.64 -18.76 11.78
C LYS A 225 -18.15 -18.51 11.88
N ILE A 226 -18.60 -17.25 11.89
CA ILE A 226 -20.03 -16.91 11.93
C ILE A 226 -20.70 -17.15 10.56
N GLU A 227 -20.03 -16.77 9.47
CA GLU A 227 -20.53 -17.00 8.10
C GLU A 227 -20.64 -18.50 7.80
N ASN A 228 -19.62 -19.29 8.13
CA ASN A 228 -19.64 -20.74 7.94
C ASN A 228 -20.69 -21.48 8.80
N ASN A 229 -21.11 -20.92 9.93
CA ASN A 229 -22.17 -21.50 10.77
C ASN A 229 -23.58 -21.18 10.24
N ASN A 230 -23.76 -20.07 9.53
CA ASN A 230 -25.05 -19.72 8.94
C ASN A 230 -25.35 -20.53 7.66
N ASP A 231 -24.32 -20.92 6.91
CA ASP A 231 -24.49 -21.78 5.72
C ASP A 231 -24.84 -23.24 6.08
N ASN A 232 -24.37 -23.74 7.22
CA ASN A 232 -24.67 -25.11 7.67
C ASN A 232 -26.10 -25.28 8.21
N ASN A 233 -26.75 -24.21 8.68
CA ASN A 233 -28.13 -24.27 9.20
C ASN A 233 -29.21 -24.19 8.11
N ASN A 234 -28.86 -23.84 6.87
CA ASN A 234 -29.79 -23.80 5.75
C ASN A 234 -29.90 -25.14 4.98
N ASN A 235 -29.22 -26.20 5.43
CA ASN A 235 -29.21 -27.50 4.74
C ASN A 235 -29.94 -28.64 5.50
N PHE A 236 -30.64 -28.32 6.60
CA PHE A 236 -31.53 -29.25 7.32
C PHE A 236 -32.98 -28.77 7.25
N GLY A 237 -33.52 -28.74 6.03
CA GLY A 237 -34.89 -28.29 5.78
C GLY A 237 -35.43 -28.79 4.45
N LEU A 238 -35.41 -30.10 4.24
CA LEU A 238 -36.25 -30.84 3.27
C LEU A 238 -36.54 -32.24 3.82
#